data_AF-A0A1Q7EER0-F1
#
_entry.id   AF-A0A1Q7EER0-F1
#
_cell.length_a   1.000
_cell.length_b   1.000
_cell.length_c   1.000
_cell.angle_alpha   90.00
_cell.angle_beta   90.00
_cell.angle_gamma   90.00
#
_symmetry.space_group_name_H-M   'P 1'
#
loop_
_entity.id
_entity.type
_entity.pdbx_description
1 polymer ?
#
loop_
_entity_poly.entity_id
_entity_poly.type
_entity_poly.pdbx_seq_one_letter_code
_entity_poly.pdbx_strand_id
1 'polypeptide(L)'
;MFFLCRHCDRGDRYCSGTCAERARRTSLREAGRRYQHSRRGRFRHAARQARYRAHRTANVLVDFGSSGVGGVPLPSHPNYGLFQFKAGLGCRLVGCLPYQDLVFRRLAYQTFRRVETSLLPRVHRLLARAPALVGVMKRAV
;
A
#
# COMPACT_ATOMS: atom_id res chain seq x y z
N MET A 1 -5.20 51.32 36.76
CA MET A 1 -4.51 50.12 37.26
C MET A 1 -5.38 48.91 36.93
N PHE A 2 -5.01 48.09 35.93
CA PHE A 2 -5.75 46.87 35.56
C PHE A 2 -4.93 45.65 35.98
N PHE A 3 -5.60 44.70 36.63
CA PHE A 3 -5.00 43.63 37.41
C PHE A 3 -5.54 42.27 36.95
N LEU A 4 -4.73 41.24 37.27
CA LEU A 4 -4.94 39.79 37.24
C LEU A 4 -4.71 38.99 35.95
N CYS A 5 -3.92 37.93 36.16
CA CYS A 5 -4.28 36.57 35.77
C CYS A 5 -3.52 35.50 36.62
N ARG A 6 -4.13 35.01 37.70
CA ARG A 6 -3.77 33.79 38.47
C ARG A 6 -4.52 32.54 37.94
N HIS A 7 -4.78 32.49 36.64
CA HIS A 7 -5.83 31.70 35.96
C HIS A 7 -7.31 31.95 36.39
N CYS A 8 -7.88 33.13 36.24
CA CYS A 8 -7.24 34.43 36.29
C CYS A 8 -7.52 35.11 37.63
N ASP A 9 -8.63 34.79 38.31
CA ASP A 9 -8.89 35.01 39.75
C ASP A 9 -10.15 34.24 40.26
N ARG A 10 -10.37 32.97 39.84
CA ARG A 10 -11.54 32.10 40.16
C ARG A 10 -12.81 32.18 39.27
N GLY A 11 -12.64 32.54 37.99
CA GLY A 11 -13.24 31.66 36.97
C GLY A 11 -14.45 32.10 36.16
N ASP A 12 -14.55 33.36 35.70
CA ASP A 12 -15.33 33.67 34.46
C ASP A 12 -14.90 34.97 33.74
N ARG A 13 -13.84 35.65 34.21
CA ARG A 13 -13.29 36.85 33.55
C ARG A 13 -11.86 36.59 33.07
N TYR A 14 -11.66 36.65 31.75
CA TYR A 14 -10.35 36.45 31.12
C TYR A 14 -9.63 37.79 30.96
N CYS A 15 -8.38 37.86 31.39
CA CYS A 15 -7.58 39.08 31.33
C CYS A 15 -7.16 39.48 29.91
N SER A 16 -7.20 38.53 28.98
CA SER A 16 -6.77 38.68 27.59
C SER A 16 -7.40 37.60 26.71
N GLY A 17 -7.41 37.85 25.39
CA GLY A 17 -7.93 36.88 24.40
C GLY A 17 -7.18 35.54 24.41
N THR A 18 -5.89 35.53 24.79
CA THR A 18 -5.11 34.29 24.90
C THR A 18 -5.55 33.42 26.07
N CYS A 19 -5.94 34.04 27.20
CA CYS A 19 -6.50 33.31 28.34
C CYS A 19 -7.90 32.76 28.04
N ALA A 20 -8.73 33.53 27.33
CA ALA A 20 -10.05 33.07 26.89
C ALA A 20 -9.95 31.85 25.95
N GLU A 21 -9.04 31.91 24.97
CA GLU A 21 -8.85 30.80 24.03
C GLU A 21 -8.32 29.54 24.73
N ARG A 22 -7.39 29.68 25.68
CA ARG A 22 -6.88 28.55 26.46
C ARG A 22 -7.99 27.91 27.30
N ALA A 23 -8.78 28.70 28.01
CA ALA A 23 -9.89 28.20 28.82
C ALA A 23 -10.97 27.53 27.96
N ARG A 24 -11.31 28.12 26.80
CA ARG A 24 -12.22 27.53 25.82
C ARG A 24 -11.72 26.16 25.35
N ARG A 25 -10.44 26.04 24.99
CA ARG A 25 -9.85 24.74 24.60
C ARG A 25 -9.93 23.70 25.71
N THR A 26 -9.66 24.07 26.96
CA THR A 26 -9.76 23.16 28.10
C THR A 26 -11.21 22.72 28.32
N SER A 27 -12.16 23.66 28.35
CA SER A 27 -13.59 23.36 28.51
C SER A 27 -14.13 22.47 27.39
N LEU A 28 -13.77 22.76 26.13
CA LEU A 28 -14.14 21.92 24.99
C LEU A 28 -13.53 20.50 25.08
N ARG A 29 -12.28 20.37 25.55
CA ARG A 29 -11.64 19.06 25.78
C ARG A 29 -12.35 18.29 26.88
N GLU A 30 -12.68 18.92 28.00
CA GLU A 30 -13.39 18.28 29.11
C GLU A 30 -14.81 17.89 28.73
N ALA A 31 -15.55 18.76 28.04
CA ALA A 31 -16.86 18.44 27.47
C ALA A 31 -16.75 17.27 26.48
N GLY A 32 -15.73 17.29 25.61
CA GLY A 32 -15.41 16.18 24.71
C GLY A 32 -15.15 14.87 25.46
N ARG A 33 -14.35 14.90 26.54
CA ARG A 33 -14.05 13.75 27.39
C ARG A 33 -15.31 13.20 28.06
N ARG A 34 -16.11 14.06 28.69
CA ARG A 34 -17.40 13.68 29.31
C ARG A 34 -18.34 13.05 28.29
N TYR A 35 -18.47 13.66 27.11
CA TYR A 35 -19.29 13.12 26.04
C TYR A 35 -18.78 11.75 25.59
N GLN A 36 -17.47 11.57 25.39
CA GLN A 36 -16.87 10.29 24.98
C GLN A 36 -17.07 9.18 26.02
N HIS A 37 -17.07 9.50 27.32
CA HIS A 37 -17.38 8.53 28.37
C HIS A 37 -18.87 8.17 28.47
N SER A 38 -19.77 9.06 28.02
CA SER A 38 -21.21 8.77 27.99
C SER A 38 -21.53 7.57 27.10
N ARG A 39 -22.59 6.82 27.43
CA ARG A 39 -23.07 5.69 26.62
C ARG A 39 -23.31 6.11 25.16
N ARG A 40 -24.03 7.23 24.96
CA ARG A 40 -24.34 7.78 23.63
C ARG A 40 -23.07 8.16 22.85
N GLY A 41 -22.10 8.77 23.51
CA GLY A 41 -20.82 9.14 22.88
C GLY A 41 -20.02 7.93 22.44
N ARG A 42 -19.92 6.89 23.28
CA ARG A 42 -19.26 5.61 22.93
C ARG A 42 -19.88 4.98 21.68
N PHE A 43 -21.20 4.83 21.61
CA PHE A 43 -21.88 4.26 20.44
C PHE A 43 -21.66 5.09 19.17
N ARG A 44 -21.76 6.41 19.26
CA ARG A 44 -21.51 7.28 18.09
C ARG A 44 -20.05 7.26 17.65
N HIS A 45 -19.10 7.17 18.58
CA HIS A 45 -17.68 7.05 18.25
C HIS A 45 -17.37 5.71 17.61
N ALA A 46 -17.93 4.61 18.14
CA ALA A 46 -17.82 3.28 17.54
C ALA A 46 -18.39 3.26 16.11
N ALA A 47 -19.59 3.83 15.89
CA ALA A 47 -20.20 3.92 14.57
C ALA A 47 -19.34 4.76 13.60
N ARG A 48 -18.76 5.87 14.07
CA ARG A 48 -17.82 6.69 13.26
C ARG A 48 -16.57 5.88 12.89
N GLN A 49 -15.97 5.17 13.84
CA GLN A 49 -14.79 4.33 13.59
C GLN A 49 -15.09 3.19 12.63
N ALA A 50 -16.27 2.56 12.77
CA ALA A 50 -16.73 1.53 11.84
C ALA A 50 -16.87 2.09 10.41
N ARG A 51 -17.51 3.25 10.24
CA ARG A 51 -17.61 3.93 8.93
C ARG A 51 -16.24 4.30 8.37
N TYR A 52 -15.33 4.81 9.21
CA TYR A 52 -13.98 5.15 8.79
C TYR A 52 -13.20 3.93 8.29
N ARG A 53 -13.26 2.81 9.04
CA ARG A 53 -12.64 1.55 8.63
C ARG A 53 -13.26 1.03 7.33
N ALA A 54 -14.59 1.01 7.23
CA ALA A 54 -15.30 0.60 6.03
C ALA A 54 -14.92 1.45 4.81
N HIS A 55 -14.83 2.77 4.95
CA HIS A 55 -14.36 3.66 3.89
C HIS A 55 -12.89 3.46 3.54
N ARG A 56 -12.04 3.20 4.53
CA ARG A 56 -10.62 2.87 4.27
C ARG A 56 -10.48 1.56 3.52
N THR A 57 -11.23 0.53 3.89
CA THR A 57 -11.20 -0.77 3.20
C THR A 57 -11.84 -0.70 1.81
N ALA A 58 -12.84 0.15 1.61
CA ALA A 58 -13.52 0.32 0.32
C ALA A 58 -12.63 0.96 -0.77
N ASN A 59 -11.57 1.67 -0.38
CA ASN A 59 -10.66 2.35 -1.32
C ASN A 59 -9.32 1.63 -1.51
N VAL A 60 -9.19 0.38 -1.04
CA VAL A 60 -7.99 -0.42 -1.31
C VAL A 60 -8.22 -1.20 -2.59
N LEU A 61 -7.58 -0.79 -3.68
CA LEU A 61 -7.38 -1.65 -4.83
C LEU A 61 -6.57 -2.86 -4.36
N VAL A 62 -7.18 -4.05 -4.37
CA VAL A 62 -6.49 -5.30 -4.05
C VAL A 62 -5.94 -5.88 -5.34
N ASP A 63 -4.62 -5.91 -5.46
CA ASP A 63 -3.93 -6.52 -6.59
C ASP A 63 -3.56 -7.98 -6.25
N PHE A 64 -4.09 -8.93 -7.02
CA PHE A 64 -3.75 -10.36 -6.91
C PHE A 64 -2.52 -10.75 -7.75
N GLY A 65 -1.85 -9.78 -8.36
CA GLY A 65 -0.68 -9.95 -9.20
C GLY A 65 -0.99 -10.60 -10.55
N SER A 66 0.07 -10.99 -11.26
CA SER A 66 -0.02 -11.54 -12.61
C SER A 66 -0.79 -12.86 -12.66
N SER A 67 -1.57 -13.05 -13.72
CA SER A 67 -2.23 -14.31 -14.06
C SER A 67 -1.40 -15.17 -15.01
N GLY A 68 -0.20 -14.71 -15.40
CA GLY A 68 0.67 -15.45 -16.35
C GLY A 68 0.04 -15.61 -17.74
N VAL A 69 -0.84 -14.68 -18.13
CA VAL A 69 -1.54 -14.65 -19.42
C VAL A 69 -1.34 -13.26 -20.03
N GLY A 70 -1.11 -13.19 -21.34
CA GLY A 70 -0.97 -11.91 -22.05
C GLY A 70 -2.30 -11.20 -22.35
N GLY A 71 -3.42 -11.79 -21.95
CA GLY A 71 -4.78 -11.35 -22.25
C GLY A 71 -5.79 -12.37 -21.74
N VAL A 72 -7.01 -12.35 -22.28
CA VAL A 72 -8.02 -13.37 -21.97
C VAL A 72 -7.58 -14.71 -22.59
N PRO A 73 -7.27 -15.74 -21.78
CA PRO A 73 -6.77 -17.01 -22.27
C PRO A 73 -7.89 -17.94 -22.79
N LEU A 74 -7.54 -18.84 -23.70
CA LEU A 74 -8.38 -19.98 -24.07
C LEU A 74 -8.44 -21.02 -22.92
N PRO A 75 -9.50 -21.84 -22.84
CA PRO A 75 -9.62 -22.90 -21.82
C PRO A 75 -8.46 -23.91 -21.79
N SER A 76 -7.77 -24.10 -22.92
CA SER A 76 -6.60 -24.99 -23.03
C SER A 76 -5.31 -24.39 -22.48
N HIS A 77 -5.30 -23.11 -22.10
CA HIS A 77 -4.09 -22.45 -21.61
C HIS A 77 -3.70 -22.99 -20.22
N PRO A 78 -2.42 -23.28 -19.95
CA PRO A 78 -1.98 -23.84 -18.67
C PRO A 78 -2.39 -22.97 -17.46
N ASN A 79 -2.43 -21.65 -17.63
CA ASN A 79 -2.84 -20.69 -16.59
C ASN A 79 -4.33 -20.32 -16.62
N TYR A 80 -5.18 -21.03 -17.37
CA TYR A 80 -6.62 -20.74 -17.46
C TYR A 80 -7.31 -20.83 -16.10
N GLY A 81 -6.99 -21.84 -15.28
CA GLY A 81 -7.57 -22.00 -13.95
C GLY A 81 -7.27 -20.83 -13.01
N LEU A 82 -6.04 -20.31 -13.04
CA LEU A 82 -5.66 -19.12 -12.24
C LEU A 82 -6.41 -17.86 -12.70
N PHE A 83 -6.56 -17.68 -14.01
CA PHE A 83 -7.36 -16.59 -14.58
C PHE A 83 -8.83 -16.70 -14.14
N GLN A 84 -9.44 -17.87 -14.25
CA GLN A 84 -10.84 -18.10 -13.89
C GLN A 84 -11.07 -17.87 -12.39
N PHE A 85 -10.17 -18.35 -11.53
CA PHE A 85 -10.20 -18.11 -10.10
C PHE A 85 -10.23 -16.60 -9.77
N LYS A 86 -9.30 -15.83 -10.34
CA LYS A 86 -9.23 -14.37 -10.13
C LYS A 86 -10.45 -13.65 -10.70
N ALA A 87 -10.92 -14.04 -11.88
CA ALA A 87 -12.13 -13.49 -12.50
C ALA A 87 -13.37 -13.74 -11.62
N GLY A 88 -13.47 -14.92 -10.99
CA GLY A 88 -14.55 -15.26 -10.05
C GLY A 88 -14.60 -14.39 -8.79
N LEU A 89 -13.48 -13.77 -8.41
CA LEU A 89 -13.41 -12.79 -7.30
C LEU A 89 -13.84 -11.36 -7.73
N GLY A 90 -14.26 -11.18 -8.98
CA GLY A 90 -14.62 -9.87 -9.55
C GLY A 90 -13.41 -9.03 -9.99
N CYS A 91 -12.22 -9.63 -10.06
CA CYS A 91 -11.02 -8.94 -10.53
C CYS A 91 -11.08 -8.69 -12.04
N ARG A 92 -10.51 -7.57 -12.47
CA ARG A 92 -10.32 -7.27 -13.90
C ARG A 92 -8.86 -7.49 -14.28
N LEU A 93 -8.63 -8.09 -15.43
CA LEU A 93 -7.29 -8.20 -16.00
C LEU A 93 -6.87 -6.82 -16.50
N VAL A 94 -5.78 -6.28 -15.96
CA VAL A 94 -5.19 -5.01 -16.38
C VAL A 94 -3.87 -5.30 -17.06
N GLY A 95 -3.76 -4.95 -18.35
CA GLY A 95 -2.51 -5.02 -19.08
C GLY A 95 -1.63 -3.84 -18.73
N CYS A 96 -0.50 -4.09 -18.07
CA CYS A 96 0.52 -3.08 -17.85
C CYS A 96 1.40 -2.93 -19.10
N LEU A 97 1.90 -1.73 -19.36
CA LEU A 97 2.96 -1.53 -20.35
C LEU A 97 4.15 -2.45 -20.01
N PRO A 98 4.75 -3.12 -21.00
CA PRO A 98 5.93 -3.94 -20.77
C PRO A 98 7.09 -3.09 -20.26
N TYR A 99 8.09 -3.74 -19.67
CA TYR A 99 9.28 -3.06 -19.17
C TYR A 99 9.91 -2.21 -20.27
N GLN A 100 10.23 -0.97 -19.94
CA GLN A 100 10.88 -0.03 -20.84
C GLN A 100 12.35 0.08 -20.46
N ASP A 101 13.23 -0.41 -21.33
CA ASP A 101 14.67 -0.30 -21.14
C ASP A 101 15.17 1.08 -21.60
N LEU A 102 15.82 1.82 -20.70
CA LEU A 102 16.55 3.04 -21.04
C LEU A 102 17.92 2.68 -21.62
N VAL A 103 18.07 2.80 -22.94
CA VAL A 103 19.28 2.38 -23.66
C VAL A 103 20.23 3.55 -23.89
N PHE A 104 21.28 3.65 -23.07
CA PHE A 104 22.32 4.67 -23.22
C PHE A 104 23.37 4.34 -24.30
N ARG A 105 23.72 3.06 -24.45
CA ARG A 105 24.67 2.56 -25.45
C ARG A 105 24.03 1.48 -26.30
N ARG A 106 23.50 1.88 -27.47
CA ARG A 106 22.71 1.02 -28.35
C ARG A 106 23.43 -0.29 -28.73
N LEU A 107 24.68 -0.22 -29.18
CA LEU A 107 25.40 -1.41 -29.64
C LEU A 107 25.68 -2.39 -28.51
N ALA A 108 26.17 -1.91 -27.36
CA ALA A 108 26.42 -2.74 -26.20
C ALA A 108 25.15 -3.40 -25.66
N TYR A 109 24.03 -2.66 -25.62
CA TYR A 109 22.75 -3.20 -25.20
C TYR A 109 22.23 -4.27 -26.18
N GLN A 110 22.36 -4.04 -27.50
CA GLN A 110 21.92 -4.99 -28.52
C GLN A 110 22.74 -6.28 -28.50
N THR A 111 24.07 -6.20 -28.32
CA THR A 111 24.92 -7.39 -28.22
C THR A 111 24.61 -8.15 -26.93
N PHE A 112 24.47 -7.45 -25.80
CA PHE A 112 24.09 -8.05 -24.52
C PHE A 112 22.73 -8.75 -24.61
N ARG A 113 21.67 -8.08 -25.08
CA ARG A 113 20.34 -8.69 -25.21
C ARG A 113 20.33 -9.87 -26.17
N ARG A 114 21.09 -9.83 -27.27
CA ARG A 114 21.23 -10.99 -28.17
C ARG A 114 21.92 -12.17 -27.50
N VAL A 115 22.99 -11.90 -26.75
CA VAL A 115 23.69 -12.92 -25.96
C VAL A 115 22.75 -13.51 -24.92
N GLU A 116 22.06 -12.67 -24.15
CA GLU A 116 21.12 -13.08 -23.12
C GLU A 116 20.01 -13.98 -23.68
N THR A 117 19.32 -13.54 -24.73
CA THR A 117 18.21 -14.28 -25.34
C THR A 117 18.64 -15.58 -26.02
N SER A 118 19.89 -15.68 -26.48
CA SER A 118 20.38 -16.85 -27.24
C SER A 118 21.18 -17.84 -26.39
N LEU A 119 22.09 -17.35 -25.55
CA LEU A 119 23.03 -18.19 -24.78
C LEU A 119 22.45 -18.65 -23.45
N LEU A 120 21.80 -17.79 -22.66
CA LEU A 120 21.31 -18.21 -21.33
C LEU A 120 20.31 -19.36 -21.38
N PRO A 121 19.32 -19.42 -22.29
CA PRO A 121 18.40 -20.57 -22.35
C PRO A 121 19.09 -21.87 -22.75
N ARG A 122 20.17 -21.80 -23.52
CA ARG A 122 20.97 -22.96 -23.91
C ARG A 122 21.83 -23.44 -22.75
N VAL A 123 22.51 -22.52 -22.07
CA VAL A 123 23.29 -22.78 -20.86
C VAL A 123 22.40 -23.36 -19.76
N HIS A 124 21.24 -22.77 -19.50
CA HIS A 124 20.29 -23.27 -18.50
C HIS A 124 19.79 -24.67 -18.85
N ARG A 125 19.50 -24.97 -20.13
CA ARG A 125 19.14 -26.33 -20.57
C ARG A 125 20.28 -27.33 -20.40
N LEU A 126 21.52 -26.93 -20.65
CA LEU A 126 22.70 -27.78 -20.46
C LEU A 126 22.95 -28.05 -18.96
N LEU A 127 22.90 -27.01 -18.13
CA LEU A 127 23.04 -27.13 -16.68
C LEU A 127 21.92 -27.97 -16.04
N ALA A 128 20.67 -27.83 -16.52
CA ALA A 128 19.55 -28.66 -16.06
C ALA A 128 19.72 -30.15 -16.42
N ARG A 129 20.45 -30.46 -17.51
CA ARG A 129 20.77 -31.84 -17.92
C ARG A 129 21.99 -32.43 -17.22
N ALA A 130 22.85 -31.60 -16.63
CA ALA A 130 24.07 -32.01 -15.95
C ALA A 130 24.23 -31.28 -14.60
N PRO A 131 23.48 -31.68 -13.56
CA PRO A 131 23.48 -31.01 -12.26
C PRO A 131 24.86 -31.01 -11.56
N ALA A 132 25.77 -31.91 -11.94
CA ALA A 132 27.15 -31.95 -11.46
C ALA A 132 27.94 -30.66 -11.79
N LEU A 133 27.65 -29.98 -12.91
CA LEU A 133 28.31 -28.74 -13.33
C LEU A 133 27.82 -27.51 -12.55
N VAL A 134 26.60 -27.53 -12.02
CA VAL A 134 26.03 -26.44 -11.21
C VAL A 134 26.79 -26.28 -9.89
N GLY A 135 27.26 -27.38 -9.32
CA GLY A 135 28.08 -27.39 -8.10
C GLY A 135 29.47 -26.77 -8.30
N VAL A 136 30.04 -26.87 -9.51
CA VAL A 136 31.35 -26.30 -9.84
C VAL A 136 31.26 -24.79 -10.07
N MET A 137 30.22 -24.29 -10.76
CA MET A 137 30.03 -22.85 -10.97
C MET A 137 29.73 -22.08 -9.68
N LYS A 138 29.00 -22.67 -8.72
CA LYS A 138 28.72 -22.02 -7.41
C LYS A 138 29.94 -21.91 -6.49
N ARG A 139 31.03 -22.64 -6.76
CA ARG A 139 32.28 -22.60 -5.98
C ARG A 139 33.32 -21.62 -6.55
N ALA A 140 33.07 -21.05 -7.72
CA ALA A 140 33.99 -20.18 -8.44
C ALA A 140 33.59 -18.69 -8.43
N VAL A 141 32.50 -18.33 -7.72
CA VAL A 141 32.05 -16.97 -7.43
C VAL A 141 32.24 -16.72 -5.94
#